data_AF-A0AAJ1R0R4-F1
#
_entry.id   AF-A0AAJ1R0R4-F1
#
_cell.length_a   1.000
_cell.length_b   1.000
_cell.length_c   1.000
_cell.angle_alpha   90.00
_cell.angle_beta   90.00
_cell.angle_gamma   90.00
#
_symmetry.space_group_name_H-M   'P 1'
#
loop_
_entity.id
_entity.type
_entity.pdbx_description
1 polymer ?
#
loop_
_entity_poly.entity_id
_entity_poly.type
_entity_poly.pdbx_seq_one_letter_code
_entity_poly.pdbx_strand_id
1 'polypeptide(L)'
;MNDNSKKFDKFIADYAVLKRKLPRMYGIEAVNLFKENFDKEGFIVGNGSVIKWKKTRRNTGRKVLKKSGRLQRGIHIKRIGNGRVVVGVDSNIKYAALHNFGGTIPITPKMRRYFWAMFKQTGDAYFKGMALTKKKEFVIPERKYIGKTSAMEPRLDRRTIKELKKITQKYT
;
A
#
# COMPACT_ATOMS: atom_id res chain seq x y z
N MET A 1 -19.51 -34.94 35.08
CA MET A 1 -19.52 -33.89 34.03
C MET A 1 -18.92 -34.47 32.77
N ASN A 2 -19.68 -34.48 31.67
CA ASN A 2 -19.26 -35.03 30.38
C ASN A 2 -18.06 -34.25 29.83
N ASP A 3 -16.96 -34.93 29.48
CA ASP A 3 -15.72 -34.36 28.94
C ASP A 3 -15.98 -33.47 27.70
N ASN A 4 -17.03 -33.77 26.94
CA ASN A 4 -17.43 -33.02 25.76
C ASN A 4 -17.89 -31.58 26.07
N SER A 5 -18.57 -31.34 27.20
CA SER A 5 -19.00 -29.99 27.59
C SER A 5 -17.79 -29.10 27.89
N LYS A 6 -16.80 -29.62 28.63
CA LYS A 6 -15.57 -28.89 28.94
C LYS A 6 -14.75 -28.56 27.69
N LYS A 7 -14.72 -29.46 26.69
CA LYS A 7 -14.08 -29.22 25.38
C LYS A 7 -14.80 -28.10 24.61
N PHE A 8 -16.13 -28.11 24.61
CA PHE A 8 -16.92 -27.07 23.95
C PHE A 8 -16.71 -25.69 24.59
N ASP A 9 -16.68 -25.59 25.92
CA ASP A 9 -16.42 -24.33 26.62
C ASP A 9 -15.05 -23.73 26.27
N LYS A 10 -14.01 -24.58 26.20
CA LYS A 10 -12.66 -24.17 25.77
C LYS A 10 -12.64 -23.72 24.30
N PHE A 11 -13.36 -24.40 23.42
CA PHE A 11 -13.52 -23.99 22.03
C PHE A 11 -14.15 -22.59 21.91
N ILE A 12 -15.23 -22.32 22.66
CA ILE A 12 -15.89 -21.01 22.67
C ILE A 12 -14.94 -19.92 23.17
N ALA A 13 -14.15 -20.21 24.21
CA ALA A 13 -13.13 -19.28 24.70
C ALA A 13 -12.05 -18.97 23.64
N ASP A 14 -11.53 -19.99 22.95
CA ASP A 14 -10.55 -19.82 21.87
C ASP A 14 -11.13 -19.03 20.69
N TYR A 15 -12.39 -19.30 20.31
CA TYR A 15 -13.08 -18.52 19.28
C TYR A 15 -13.24 -17.05 19.67
N ALA A 16 -13.60 -16.75 20.92
CA ALA A 16 -13.70 -15.39 21.42
C ALA A 16 -12.33 -14.65 21.39
N VAL A 17 -11.23 -15.37 21.66
CA VAL A 17 -9.87 -14.84 21.48
C VAL A 17 -9.58 -14.53 20.00
N LEU A 18 -9.93 -15.44 19.09
CA LEU A 18 -9.76 -15.21 17.65
C LEU A 18 -10.54 -13.98 17.18
N LYS A 19 -11.82 -13.88 17.55
CA LYS A 19 -12.69 -12.75 17.18
C LYS A 19 -12.07 -11.41 17.57
N ARG A 20 -11.46 -11.31 18.75
CA ARG A 20 -10.72 -10.11 19.20
C ARG A 20 -9.47 -9.81 18.38
N LYS A 21 -8.81 -10.84 17.84
CA LYS A 21 -7.59 -10.71 17.01
C LYS A 21 -7.89 -10.40 15.54
N LEU A 22 -9.08 -10.76 15.02
CA LEU A 22 -9.45 -10.58 13.61
C LEU A 22 -9.16 -9.18 13.06
N PRO A 23 -9.57 -8.06 13.71
CA PRO A 23 -9.34 -6.73 13.15
C PRO A 23 -7.86 -6.43 12.93
N ARG A 24 -7.01 -6.84 13.88
CA ARG A 24 -5.57 -6.66 13.75
C ARG A 24 -4.99 -7.48 12.62
N MET A 25 -5.44 -8.73 12.48
CA MET A 25 -5.02 -9.60 11.37
C MET A 25 -5.44 -9.03 10.02
N TYR A 26 -6.67 -8.54 9.90
CA TYR A 26 -7.15 -7.91 8.66
C TYR A 26 -6.33 -6.68 8.28
N GLY A 27 -5.98 -5.85 9.27
CA GLY A 27 -5.08 -4.72 9.03
C GLY A 27 -3.69 -5.13 8.54
N ILE A 28 -3.14 -6.25 9.06
CA ILE A 28 -1.85 -6.79 8.61
C ILE A 28 -1.96 -7.28 7.16
N GLU A 29 -2.98 -8.06 6.84
CA GLU A 29 -3.20 -8.57 5.47
C GLU A 29 -3.40 -7.42 4.46
N ALA A 30 -4.14 -6.39 4.84
CA ALA A 30 -4.32 -5.19 4.01
C ALA A 30 -3.00 -4.45 3.78
N VAL A 31 -2.19 -4.24 4.83
CA VAL A 31 -0.85 -3.65 4.70
C VAL A 31 0.05 -4.49 3.78
N ASN A 32 0.02 -5.82 3.92
CA ASN A 32 0.80 -6.72 3.10
C ASN A 32 0.40 -6.63 1.62
N LEU A 33 -0.91 -6.66 1.33
CA LEU A 33 -1.43 -6.51 -0.03
C LEU A 33 -0.99 -5.17 -0.65
N PHE A 34 -1.13 -4.07 0.08
CA PHE A 34 -0.72 -2.76 -0.43
C PHE A 34 0.79 -2.63 -0.63
N LYS A 35 1.60 -3.30 0.20
CA LYS A 35 3.06 -3.37 0.00
C LYS A 35 3.43 -4.21 -1.22
N GLU A 36 2.70 -5.30 -1.48
CA GLU A 36 2.91 -6.17 -2.64
C GLU A 36 2.69 -5.45 -3.98
N ASN A 37 1.77 -4.47 -4.01
CA ASN A 37 1.56 -3.61 -5.19
C ASN A 37 2.86 -2.96 -5.70
N PHE A 38 3.77 -2.55 -4.79
CA PHE A 38 5.06 -1.96 -5.16
C PHE A 38 5.99 -2.98 -5.79
N ASP A 39 5.95 -4.23 -5.35
CA ASP A 39 6.80 -5.27 -5.89
C ASP A 39 6.29 -5.79 -7.24
N LYS A 40 4.97 -5.74 -7.47
CA LYS A 40 4.32 -6.03 -8.75
C LYS A 40 4.27 -4.83 -9.70
N GLU A 41 4.71 -3.64 -9.27
CA GLU A 41 4.66 -2.38 -10.03
C GLU A 41 3.25 -2.06 -10.56
N GLY A 42 2.23 -2.33 -9.76
CA GLY A 42 0.84 -2.21 -10.15
C GLY A 42 -0.13 -2.48 -9.01
N PHE A 43 -1.39 -2.13 -9.22
CA PHE A 43 -2.46 -2.37 -8.26
C PHE A 43 -3.07 -3.75 -8.46
N ILE A 44 -2.92 -4.63 -7.47
CA ILE A 44 -3.50 -5.97 -7.48
C ILE A 44 -5.02 -5.87 -7.34
N VAL A 45 -5.72 -6.49 -8.27
CA VAL A 45 -7.17 -6.68 -8.26
C VAL A 45 -7.50 -8.18 -8.16
N GLY A 46 -8.77 -8.52 -7.98
CA GLY A 46 -9.23 -9.90 -7.85
C GLY A 46 -8.79 -10.80 -9.01
N ASN A 47 -8.84 -12.12 -8.78
CA ASN A 47 -8.52 -13.15 -9.77
C ASN A 47 -7.07 -13.08 -10.31
N GLY A 48 -6.13 -12.58 -9.50
CA GLY A 48 -4.70 -12.52 -9.85
C GLY A 48 -4.33 -11.43 -10.85
N SER A 49 -5.29 -10.59 -11.25
CA SER A 49 -5.05 -9.49 -12.19
C SER A 49 -4.33 -8.32 -11.53
N VAL A 50 -3.50 -7.61 -12.30
CA VAL A 50 -2.72 -6.46 -11.80
C VAL A 50 -2.81 -5.31 -12.79
N ILE A 51 -3.34 -4.16 -12.33
CA ILE A 51 -3.36 -2.92 -13.09
C ILE A 51 -1.97 -2.27 -12.99
N LYS A 52 -1.16 -2.44 -14.03
CA LYS A 52 0.23 -1.95 -14.04
C LYS A 52 0.31 -0.43 -14.00
N TRP A 53 1.25 0.10 -13.22
CA TRP A 53 1.52 1.52 -13.17
C TRP A 53 2.27 2.01 -14.41
N LYS A 54 2.02 3.27 -14.79
CA LYS A 54 2.79 3.91 -15.85
C LYS A 54 4.27 4.00 -15.48
N LYS A 55 5.11 3.36 -16.31
CA LYS A 55 6.56 3.36 -16.17
C LYS A 55 7.14 4.78 -16.22
N THR A 56 8.23 4.99 -15.50
CA THR A 56 9.02 6.24 -15.61
C THR A 56 9.71 6.28 -16.96
N ARG A 57 9.82 7.48 -17.55
CA ARG A 57 10.58 7.67 -18.81
C ARG A 57 12.07 7.47 -18.62
N ARG A 58 12.60 7.83 -17.44
CA ARG A 58 14.01 7.63 -17.13
C ARG A 58 14.20 6.18 -16.69
N ASN A 59 14.89 5.38 -17.51
CA ASN A 59 15.26 4.03 -17.11
C ASN A 59 16.41 4.09 -16.11
N THR A 60 16.12 3.74 -14.86
CA THR A 60 17.14 3.68 -13.79
C THR A 60 17.42 2.24 -13.35
N GLY A 61 16.89 1.24 -14.05
CA GLY A 61 16.92 -0.17 -13.63
C GLY A 61 16.13 -0.47 -12.34
N ARG A 62 15.38 0.50 -11.81
CA ARG A 62 14.64 0.37 -10.54
C ARG A 62 13.14 0.24 -10.80
N LYS A 63 12.46 -0.45 -9.89
CA LYS A 63 11.01 -0.57 -9.89
C LYS A 63 10.32 0.79 -9.76
N VAL A 64 9.16 0.95 -10.39
CA VAL A 64 8.31 2.15 -10.29
C VAL A 64 7.95 2.41 -8.81
N LEU A 65 7.97 3.68 -8.41
CA LEU A 65 7.79 4.15 -7.02
C LEU A 65 8.83 3.63 -6.00
N LYS A 66 9.90 2.95 -6.45
CA LYS A 66 10.94 2.40 -5.58
C LYS A 66 12.29 3.08 -5.80
N LYS A 67 12.52 4.20 -5.10
CA LYS A 67 13.84 4.83 -4.95
C LYS A 67 14.49 4.41 -3.63
N SER A 68 14.08 5.02 -2.52
CA SER A 68 14.51 4.64 -1.16
C SER A 68 13.57 3.62 -0.49
N GLY A 69 12.41 3.35 -1.09
CA GLY A 69 11.35 2.52 -0.51
C GLY A 69 10.56 3.20 0.62
N ARG A 70 10.80 4.49 0.92
CA ARG A 70 10.13 5.21 2.01
C ARG A 70 8.60 5.16 1.94
N LEU A 71 8.02 5.33 0.75
CA LEU A 71 6.57 5.28 0.56
C LEU A 71 5.98 3.90 0.91
N GLN A 72 6.61 2.83 0.42
CA GLN A 72 6.19 1.45 0.70
C GLN A 72 6.33 1.12 2.20
N ARG A 73 7.42 1.54 2.84
CA ARG A 73 7.64 1.31 4.29
C ARG A 73 6.67 2.09 5.17
N GLY A 74 6.26 3.28 4.74
CA GLY A 74 5.30 4.12 5.47
C GLY A 74 3.87 3.59 5.49
N ILE A 75 3.56 2.46 4.83
CA ILE A 75 2.24 1.83 4.87
C ILE A 75 2.11 0.99 6.14
N HIS A 76 1.16 1.35 6.99
CA HIS A 76 0.87 0.67 8.24
C HIS A 76 -0.59 0.88 8.67
N ILE A 77 -1.01 0.14 9.70
CA ILE A 77 -2.31 0.31 10.33
C ILE A 77 -2.29 1.62 11.12
N LYS A 78 -3.16 2.57 10.77
CA LYS A 78 -3.29 3.87 11.46
C LYS A 78 -4.16 3.78 12.70
N ARG A 79 -5.24 2.99 12.63
CA ARG A 79 -6.22 2.86 13.71
C ARG A 79 -6.93 1.52 13.62
N ILE A 80 -7.19 0.92 14.78
CA ILE A 80 -8.11 -0.19 14.96
C ILE A 80 -9.15 0.29 15.99
N GLY A 81 -10.44 0.20 15.67
CA GLY A 81 -11.53 0.64 16.55
C GLY A 81 -12.85 -0.04 16.21
N ASN A 82 -13.95 0.39 16.83
CA ASN A 82 -15.32 -0.14 16.76
C ASN A 82 -15.72 -0.69 15.37
N GLY A 83 -15.36 -1.93 15.06
CA GLY A 83 -15.64 -2.59 13.79
C GLY A 83 -14.90 -2.04 12.56
N ARG A 84 -13.89 -1.18 12.73
CA ARG A 84 -13.17 -0.55 11.60
C ARG A 84 -11.65 -0.61 11.78
N VAL A 85 -10.97 -0.93 10.67
CA VAL A 85 -9.52 -0.95 10.56
C VAL A 85 -9.11 0.05 9.49
N VAL A 86 -8.29 1.03 9.87
CA VAL A 86 -7.79 2.06 8.97
C VAL A 86 -6.34 1.77 8.65
N VAL A 87 -6.05 1.54 7.38
CA VAL A 87 -4.69 1.41 6.84
C VAL A 87 -4.37 2.63 6.00
N GLY A 88 -3.16 3.16 6.17
CA GLY A 88 -2.75 4.39 5.50
C GLY A 88 -1.25 4.57 5.45
N VAL A 89 -0.84 5.74 4.96
CA VAL A 89 0.55 6.16 4.87
C VAL A 89 0.87 7.15 5.99
N ASP A 90 2.13 7.23 6.41
CA ASP A 90 2.62 8.31 7.27
C ASP A 90 2.25 9.70 6.73
N SER A 91 1.76 10.58 7.63
CA SER A 91 1.35 11.94 7.30
C SER A 91 2.49 12.82 6.79
N ASN A 92 3.74 12.52 7.19
CA ASN A 92 4.93 13.24 6.75
C ASN A 92 5.34 12.92 5.30
N ILE A 93 4.73 11.92 4.65
CA ILE A 93 4.97 11.58 3.24
C ILE A 93 3.99 12.38 2.38
N LYS A 94 4.24 13.69 2.28
CA LYS A 94 3.33 14.67 1.62
C LYS A 94 2.98 14.33 0.17
N TYR A 95 3.86 13.62 -0.54
CA TYR A 95 3.66 13.23 -1.94
C TYR A 95 2.86 11.92 -2.11
N ALA A 96 2.48 11.24 -1.03
CA ALA A 96 1.79 9.96 -1.07
C ALA A 96 0.46 10.04 -1.83
N ALA A 97 -0.42 10.97 -1.43
CA ALA A 97 -1.73 11.16 -2.05
C ALA A 97 -1.60 11.44 -3.56
N LEU A 98 -0.69 12.32 -3.94
CA LEU A 98 -0.44 12.67 -5.35
C LEU A 98 0.00 11.47 -6.19
N HIS A 99 0.78 10.54 -5.62
CA HIS A 99 1.10 9.30 -6.32
C HIS A 99 -0.07 8.32 -6.37
N ASN A 100 -0.85 8.20 -5.29
CA ASN A 100 -1.96 7.25 -5.23
C ASN A 100 -3.11 7.63 -6.16
N PHE A 101 -3.44 8.92 -6.26
CA PHE A 101 -4.58 9.42 -7.03
C PHE A 101 -4.18 10.06 -8.37
N GLY A 102 -2.88 10.32 -8.57
CA GLY A 102 -2.43 11.18 -9.65
C GLY A 102 -2.77 12.65 -9.37
N GLY A 103 -2.44 13.51 -10.33
CA GLY A 103 -2.76 14.93 -10.26
C GLY A 103 -1.74 15.81 -10.96
N THR A 104 -1.87 17.12 -10.80
CA THR A 104 -0.94 18.08 -11.37
C THR A 104 -0.24 18.91 -10.31
N ILE A 105 0.97 19.38 -10.62
CA ILE A 105 1.73 20.33 -9.78
C ILE A 105 2.10 21.54 -10.65
N PRO A 106 1.80 22.78 -10.23
CA PRO A 106 2.23 23.96 -10.97
C PRO A 106 3.75 24.12 -10.96
N ILE A 107 4.30 24.49 -12.11
CA ILE A 107 5.73 24.75 -12.30
C ILE A 107 6.02 26.16 -11.81
N THR A 108 6.74 26.25 -10.69
CA THR A 108 7.07 27.54 -10.09
C THR A 108 8.39 28.11 -10.65
N PRO A 109 8.60 29.43 -10.61
CA PRO A 109 9.88 30.04 -10.95
C PRO A 109 11.04 29.48 -10.10
N LYS A 110 10.80 29.15 -8.82
CA LYS A 110 11.79 28.51 -7.94
C LYS A 110 12.23 27.14 -8.46
N MET A 111 11.31 26.33 -8.98
CA MET A 111 11.64 25.04 -9.61
C MET A 111 12.48 25.22 -10.87
N ARG A 112 12.19 26.23 -11.70
CA ARG A 112 13.00 26.53 -12.90
C ARG A 112 14.43 26.92 -12.55
N ARG A 113 14.61 27.78 -11.54
CA ARG A 113 15.94 28.14 -11.02
C ARG A 113 16.69 26.92 -10.48
N TYR A 114 16.00 26.04 -9.76
CA TYR A 114 16.57 24.78 -9.31
C TYR A 114 17.05 23.90 -10.47
N PHE A 115 16.25 23.74 -11.53
CA PHE A 115 16.67 22.98 -12.70
C PHE A 115 17.88 23.60 -13.41
N TRP A 116 17.97 24.93 -13.50
CA TRP A 116 19.17 25.60 -13.99
C TRP A 116 20.41 25.31 -13.13
N ALA A 117 20.27 25.39 -11.81
CA ALA A 117 21.37 25.08 -10.89
C ALA A 117 21.83 23.62 -11.04
N MET A 118 20.89 22.68 -11.15
CA MET A 118 21.20 21.26 -11.42
C MET A 118 21.92 21.07 -12.76
N PHE A 119 21.49 21.75 -13.82
CA PHE A 119 22.19 21.68 -15.12
C PHE A 119 23.62 22.22 -15.02
N LYS A 120 23.82 23.36 -14.34
CA LYS A 120 25.16 23.92 -14.11
C LYS A 120 26.06 22.96 -13.32
N GLN A 121 25.50 22.23 -12.36
CA GLN A 121 26.24 21.28 -11.54
C GLN A 121 26.55 19.97 -12.27
N THR A 122 25.61 19.41 -13.02
CA THR A 122 25.72 18.03 -13.56
C THR A 122 25.95 17.96 -15.06
N GLY A 123 25.74 19.04 -15.82
CA GLY A 123 25.76 19.03 -17.29
C GLY A 123 24.63 18.22 -17.94
N ASP A 124 23.69 17.66 -17.16
CA ASP A 124 22.63 16.77 -17.68
C ASP A 124 21.55 17.59 -18.40
N ALA A 125 21.49 17.45 -19.73
CA ALA A 125 20.58 18.17 -20.62
C ALA A 125 19.09 18.02 -20.22
N TYR A 126 18.73 16.96 -19.49
CA TYR A 126 17.41 16.80 -18.90
C TYR A 126 16.99 18.03 -18.07
N PHE A 127 17.88 18.52 -17.21
CA PHE A 127 17.57 19.65 -16.34
C PHE A 127 17.43 20.95 -17.14
N LYS A 128 18.25 21.15 -18.17
CA LYS A 128 18.11 22.28 -19.10
C LYS A 128 16.73 22.29 -19.78
N GLY A 129 16.29 21.14 -20.28
CA GLY A 129 14.96 21.00 -20.88
C GLY A 129 13.82 21.29 -19.90
N MET A 130 13.95 20.86 -18.64
CA MET A 130 12.98 21.13 -17.59
C MET A 130 12.94 22.62 -17.20
N ALA A 131 14.08 23.31 -17.18
CA ALA A 131 14.14 24.74 -16.89
C ALA A 131 13.47 25.58 -17.99
N LEU A 132 13.67 25.20 -19.25
CA LEU A 132 13.18 25.89 -20.45
C LEU A 132 11.75 25.50 -20.87
N THR A 133 11.13 24.52 -20.21
CA THR A 133 9.82 24.02 -20.64
C THR A 133 8.75 25.11 -20.67
N LYS A 134 7.96 25.20 -21.76
CA LYS A 134 6.82 26.12 -21.84
C LYS A 134 5.60 25.65 -21.03
N LYS A 135 5.62 24.42 -20.50
CA LYS A 135 4.55 23.88 -19.67
C LYS A 135 4.37 24.70 -18.40
N LYS A 136 3.13 24.81 -17.94
CA LYS A 136 2.78 25.45 -16.67
C LYS A 136 2.64 24.46 -15.52
N GLU A 137 2.45 23.17 -15.81
CA GLU A 137 2.21 22.14 -14.80
C GLU A 137 2.91 20.81 -15.13
N PHE A 138 3.25 20.05 -14.09
CA PHE A 138 3.65 18.66 -14.18
C PHE A 138 2.45 17.73 -13.96
N VAL A 139 2.16 16.88 -14.94
CA VAL A 139 1.16 15.83 -14.81
C VAL A 139 1.80 14.58 -14.19
N ILE A 140 1.34 14.21 -12.99
CA ILE A 140 1.74 13.00 -12.29
C ILE A 140 0.68 11.93 -12.55
N PRO A 141 1.04 10.82 -13.22
CA PRO A 141 0.08 9.75 -13.47
C PRO A 141 -0.27 9.05 -12.16
N GLU A 142 -1.52 8.59 -12.08
CA GLU A 142 -2.00 7.75 -10.99
C GLU A 142 -1.18 6.46 -10.90
N ARG A 143 -0.77 6.14 -9.67
CA ARG A 143 -0.11 4.90 -9.30
C ARG A 143 -0.75 4.40 -8.02
N LYS A 144 -1.99 3.92 -8.16
CA LYS A 144 -2.78 3.43 -7.04
C LYS A 144 -2.07 2.28 -6.34
N TYR A 145 -1.80 2.46 -5.06
CA TYR A 145 -1.17 1.44 -4.21
C TYR A 145 -1.98 1.15 -2.94
N ILE A 146 -2.86 2.08 -2.53
CA ILE A 146 -3.88 1.90 -1.49
C ILE A 146 -5.26 2.21 -2.08
N GLY A 147 -6.24 1.37 -1.76
CA GLY A 147 -7.63 1.58 -2.13
C GLY A 147 -8.46 0.31 -2.02
N LYS A 148 -9.76 0.42 -2.34
CA LYS A 148 -10.65 -0.73 -2.44
C LYS A 148 -10.17 -1.66 -3.57
N THR A 149 -10.09 -2.95 -3.28
CA THR A 149 -9.71 -3.99 -4.23
C THR A 149 -10.48 -5.28 -3.94
N SER A 150 -10.92 -5.97 -4.99
CA SER A 150 -11.56 -7.28 -4.89
C SER A 150 -10.58 -8.39 -4.48
N ALA A 151 -9.27 -8.14 -4.47
CA ALA A 151 -8.28 -9.08 -3.95
C ALA A 151 -8.23 -9.15 -2.42
N MET A 152 -8.90 -8.23 -1.71
CA MET A 152 -8.84 -8.16 -0.25
C MET A 152 -9.64 -9.30 0.40
N GLU A 153 -10.94 -9.40 0.11
CA GLU A 153 -11.84 -10.37 0.76
C GLU A 153 -11.32 -11.81 0.70
N PRO A 154 -10.88 -12.35 -0.46
CA PRO A 154 -10.39 -13.73 -0.52
C PRO A 154 -9.14 -13.96 0.34
N ARG A 155 -8.33 -12.94 0.59
CA ARG A 155 -7.16 -13.03 1.49
C ARG A 155 -7.58 -13.05 2.95
N LEU A 156 -8.53 -12.19 3.32
CA LEU A 156 -9.08 -12.15 4.67
C LEU A 156 -9.78 -13.47 5.00
N ASP A 157 -10.64 -13.96 4.13
CA ASP A 157 -11.37 -15.21 4.30
C ASP A 157 -10.42 -16.40 4.45
N ARG A 158 -9.44 -16.51 3.55
CA ARG A 158 -8.41 -17.56 3.62
C ARG A 158 -7.67 -17.51 4.95
N ARG A 159 -7.32 -16.32 5.44
CA ARG A 159 -6.64 -16.16 6.73
C ARG A 159 -7.55 -16.55 7.89
N THR A 160 -8.80 -16.12 7.89
CA THR A 160 -9.80 -16.44 8.92
C THR A 160 -10.06 -17.94 8.99
N ILE A 161 -10.33 -18.57 7.85
CA ILE A 161 -10.55 -20.03 7.76
C ILE A 161 -9.33 -20.78 8.28
N LYS A 162 -8.11 -20.33 7.94
CA LYS A 162 -6.87 -20.96 8.43
C LYS A 162 -6.78 -20.91 9.96
N GLU A 163 -7.10 -19.78 10.59
CA GLU A 163 -7.05 -19.68 12.05
C GLU A 163 -8.21 -20.44 12.73
N LEU A 164 -9.40 -20.45 12.12
CA LEU A 164 -10.52 -21.26 12.62
C LEU A 164 -10.20 -22.76 12.59
N LYS A 165 -9.66 -23.27 11.48
CA LYS A 165 -9.25 -24.69 11.37
C LYS A 165 -8.29 -25.11 12.47
N LYS A 166 -7.31 -24.26 12.81
CA LYS A 166 -6.38 -24.53 13.91
C LYS A 166 -7.08 -24.64 15.26
N ILE A 167 -8.13 -23.85 15.50
CA ILE A 167 -8.91 -23.93 16.74
C ILE A 167 -9.69 -25.23 16.74
N THR A 168 -10.43 -25.51 15.66
CA THR A 168 -11.24 -26.73 15.55
C THR A 168 -10.42 -28.00 15.75
N GLN A 169 -9.23 -28.08 15.12
CA GLN A 169 -8.32 -29.23 15.23
C GLN A 169 -7.79 -29.51 16.65
N LYS A 170 -7.86 -28.55 17.59
CA LYS A 170 -7.45 -28.79 18.99
C LYS A 170 -8.48 -29.59 19.79
N TYR A 171 -9.72 -29.61 19.34
CA TYR A 171 -10.87 -30.15 20.07
C TYR A 171 -11.62 -31.24 19.28
N THR A 172 -11.07 -31.63 18.14
CA THR A 172 -11.42 -32.85 17.39
C THR A 172 -10.50 -33.95 17.86
#